data_AF-A0A6G0UC72-F1
#
_entry.id   AF-A0A6G0UC72-F1
#
_cell.length_a   1.000
_cell.length_b   1.000
_cell.length_c   1.000
_cell.angle_alpha   90.00
_cell.angle_beta   90.00
_cell.angle_gamma   90.00
#
_symmetry.space_group_name_H-M   'P 1'
#
loop_
_entity.id
_entity.type
_entity.pdbx_description
1 polymer ?
#
loop_
_entity_poly.entity_id
_entity_poly.type
_entity_poly.pdbx_seq_one_letter_code
_entity_poly.pdbx_strand_id
1 'polypeptide(L)'
;MGGQKSKEASQNKTIPNSSEPAFGIDLGTTNSVIGYYNHGTVEILVNYAGKRIVPSYVSYSQESPVVGEKAQKMMQKNPKMVVYDAKRMIGLNYDHST
;
A
#
# COMPACT_ATOMS: atom_id res chain seq x y z
N MET A 1 -10.90 -39.31 49.62
CA MET A 1 -11.66 -38.45 48.68
C MET A 1 -11.07 -37.06 48.80
N GLY A 2 -9.99 -36.77 48.06
CA GLY A 2 -10.06 -36.08 46.77
C GLY A 2 -9.43 -34.70 46.94
N GLY A 3 -8.10 -34.63 46.84
CA GLY A 3 -7.30 -33.44 47.11
C GLY A 3 -7.43 -32.34 46.05
N GLN A 4 -7.15 -31.11 46.49
CA GLN A 4 -7.06 -29.91 45.66
C GLN A 4 -5.87 -29.96 44.68
N LYS A 5 -6.08 -29.49 43.44
CA LYS A 5 -5.23 -28.60 42.59
C LYS A 5 -5.26 -28.96 41.10
N SER A 6 -5.67 -28.01 40.26
CA SER A 6 -4.98 -27.60 39.02
C SER A 6 -5.71 -26.38 38.43
N LYS A 7 -5.13 -25.18 38.55
CA LYS A 7 -4.24 -24.49 37.60
C LYS A 7 -4.99 -23.71 36.52
N GLU A 8 -4.72 -22.40 36.56
CA GLU A 8 -4.78 -21.39 35.52
C GLU A 8 -4.79 -21.89 34.07
N ALA A 9 -5.66 -21.28 33.27
CA ALA A 9 -5.32 -20.92 31.89
C ALA A 9 -5.98 -19.56 31.58
N SER A 10 -5.34 -18.50 32.07
CA SER A 10 -5.38 -17.21 31.40
C SER A 10 -4.83 -17.47 29.99
N GLN A 11 -5.71 -17.55 28.99
CA GLN A 11 -5.28 -17.47 27.59
C GLN A 11 -4.94 -16.01 27.31
N ASN A 12 -3.81 -15.60 27.88
CA ASN A 12 -3.05 -14.45 27.45
C ASN A 12 -2.72 -14.72 25.98
N LYS A 13 -3.46 -14.10 25.06
CA LYS A 13 -3.15 -14.15 23.63
C LYS A 13 -1.86 -13.37 23.47
N THR A 14 -0.73 -14.06 23.65
CA THR A 14 0.59 -13.53 23.38
C THR A 14 0.56 -13.06 21.93
N ILE A 15 0.48 -11.75 21.73
CA ILE A 15 0.74 -11.14 20.43
C ILE A 15 2.17 -11.60 20.14
N PRO A 16 2.41 -12.40 19.09
CA PRO A 16 3.77 -12.81 18.78
C PRO A 16 4.60 -11.53 18.70
N ASN A 17 5.77 -11.52 19.35
CA ASN A 17 6.76 -10.46 19.17
C ASN A 17 7.05 -10.36 17.68
N SER A 18 6.31 -9.53 16.96
CA SER A 18 6.44 -9.40 15.52
C SER A 18 7.62 -8.50 15.26
N SER A 19 8.81 -9.09 15.28
CA SER A 19 10.05 -8.48 14.81
C SER A 19 10.06 -8.26 13.29
N GLU A 20 8.93 -8.48 12.60
CA GLU A 20 8.80 -8.28 11.16
C GLU A 20 8.39 -6.83 10.84
N PRO A 21 9.11 -6.14 9.94
CA PRO A 21 8.73 -4.84 9.41
C PRO A 21 7.29 -4.84 8.88
N ALA A 22 6.45 -3.92 9.38
CA ALA A 22 5.10 -3.73 8.86
C ALA A 22 5.02 -2.46 8.01
N PHE A 23 4.46 -2.60 6.80
CA PHE A 23 4.22 -1.49 5.89
C PHE A 23 2.72 -1.29 5.67
N GLY A 24 2.25 -0.06 5.85
CA GLY A 24 0.91 0.36 5.46
C GLY A 24 0.96 1.04 4.10
N ILE A 25 0.08 0.66 3.18
CA ILE A 25 -0.03 1.29 1.87
C ILE A 25 -1.42 1.92 1.76
N ASP A 26 -1.46 3.23 1.58
CA ASP A 26 -2.65 3.93 1.14
C ASP A 26 -2.65 3.97 -0.39
N LEU A 27 -3.60 3.25 -1.01
CA LEU A 27 -3.82 3.23 -2.45
C LEU A 27 -4.98 4.15 -2.81
N GLY A 28 -4.68 5.44 -2.93
CA GLY A 28 -5.62 6.45 -3.37
C GLY A 28 -5.76 6.49 -4.90
N THR A 29 -6.84 7.12 -5.34
CA THR A 29 -7.15 7.25 -6.77
C THR A 29 -6.11 8.07 -7.52
N THR A 30 -5.73 9.22 -6.97
CA THR A 30 -4.78 10.15 -7.61
C THR A 30 -3.37 9.99 -7.07
N ASN A 31 -3.23 9.69 -5.78
CA ASN A 31 -1.94 9.55 -5.12
C ASN A 31 -1.95 8.37 -4.13
N SER A 32 -0.76 7.83 -3.88
CA SER A 32 -0.51 6.77 -2.91
C SER A 32 0.60 7.17 -1.94
N VAL A 33 0.58 6.54 -0.76
CA VAL A 33 1.52 6.77 0.34
C VAL A 33 1.92 5.42 0.95
N ILE A 34 3.16 5.31 1.43
CA ILE A 34 3.61 4.15 2.21
C ILE A 34 4.08 4.62 3.58
N GLY A 35 3.56 3.99 4.63
CA GLY A 35 4.03 4.12 6.00
C GLY A 35 4.80 2.87 6.43
N TYR A 36 5.87 3.04 7.18
CA TYR A 36 6.63 1.99 7.84
C TYR A 36 6.39 2.09 9.36
N TYR A 37 5.86 1.03 9.96
CA TYR A 37 5.65 0.96 11.39
C TYR A 37 6.90 0.41 12.09
N ASN A 38 7.47 1.21 12.98
CA ASN A 38 8.71 0.92 13.67
C ASN A 38 8.67 1.44 15.11
N HIS A 39 9.01 0.60 16.09
CA HIS A 39 9.12 0.96 17.50
C HIS A 39 7.93 1.76 18.06
N GLY A 40 6.69 1.37 17.73
CA GLY A 40 5.50 2.05 18.24
C GLY A 40 5.08 3.31 17.48
N THR A 41 5.78 3.66 16.40
CA THR A 41 5.50 4.86 15.59
C THR A 41 5.40 4.52 14.10
N VAL A 42 4.70 5.34 13.33
CA VAL A 42 4.63 5.21 11.87
C VAL A 42 5.42 6.34 11.22
N GLU A 43 6.35 5.99 10.34
CA GLU A 43 7.05 6.93 9.49
C GLU A 43 6.55 6.83 8.03
N ILE A 44 6.25 7.96 7.40
CA ILE A 44 5.92 7.98 5.97
C ILE A 44 7.20 7.89 5.14
N LEU A 45 7.30 6.94 4.22
CA LEU A 45 8.48 6.78 3.38
C LEU A 45 8.59 7.89 2.33
N VAL A 46 9.83 8.21 1.97
CA VAL A 46 10.16 9.17 0.92
C VAL A 46 10.61 8.41 -0.32
N ASN A 47 10.07 8.73 -1.49
CA ASN A 47 10.49 8.13 -2.75
C ASN A 47 11.87 8.66 -3.21
N TYR A 48 12.41 8.10 -4.29
CA TYR A 48 13.70 8.52 -4.86
C TYR A 48 13.76 9.99 -5.30
N ALA A 49 12.60 10.67 -5.43
CA ALA A 49 12.50 12.08 -5.80
C ALA A 49 12.32 13.02 -4.60
N GLY A 50 12.40 12.50 -3.36
CA GLY A 50 12.22 13.31 -2.16
C GLY A 50 10.76 13.60 -1.80
N LYS A 51 9.79 12.87 -2.37
CA LYS A 51 8.35 13.06 -2.13
C LYS A 51 7.77 11.93 -1.27
N ARG A 52 6.89 12.30 -0.34
CA ARG A 52 6.11 11.36 0.51
C ARG A 52 4.79 10.92 -0.13
N ILE A 53 4.33 11.66 -1.13
CA ILE A 53 3.11 11.41 -1.88
C ILE A 53 3.52 11.08 -3.30
N VAL A 54 3.08 9.92 -3.80
CA VAL A 54 3.44 9.44 -5.14
C VAL A 54 2.19 9.43 -6.02
N PRO A 55 2.20 10.02 -7.22
CA PRO A 55 1.07 9.93 -8.14
C PRO A 55 0.73 8.48 -8.50
N SER A 56 -0.56 8.12 -8.46
CA SER A 56 -1.08 6.80 -8.84
C SER A 56 -1.16 6.63 -10.36
N TYR A 57 -0.01 6.78 -11.03
CA TYR A 57 0.12 6.75 -12.49
C TYR A 57 1.11 5.66 -12.90
N VAL A 58 0.78 4.95 -13.98
CA VAL A 58 1.66 4.01 -14.66
C VAL A 58 1.71 4.37 -16.14
N SER A 59 2.90 4.54 -16.71
CA SER A 59 3.09 4.74 -18.14
C SER A 59 3.81 3.52 -18.71
N TYR A 60 3.21 2.90 -19.73
CA TYR A 60 3.79 1.77 -20.43
C TYR A 60 4.66 2.23 -21.61
N SER A 61 5.71 1.47 -21.89
CA SER A 61 6.60 1.67 -23.04
C SER A 61 7.10 0.31 -23.53
N GLN A 62 7.87 0.28 -24.63
CA GLN A 62 8.46 -0.97 -25.14
C GLN A 62 9.59 -1.51 -24.26
N GLU A 63 10.24 -0.65 -23.47
CA GLU A 63 11.40 -1.02 -22.64
C GLU A 63 10.95 -1.52 -21.27
N SER A 64 10.29 -0.66 -20.51
CA SER A 64 9.73 -0.99 -19.19
C SER A 64 8.64 -0.01 -18.78
N PRO A 65 7.71 -0.41 -17.90
CA PRO A 65 6.77 0.51 -17.28
C PRO A 65 7.49 1.50 -16.36
N VAL A 66 7.05 2.75 -16.37
CA VAL A 66 7.46 3.77 -15.39
C VAL A 66 6.26 4.17 -14.53
N VAL A 67 6.50 4.59 -13.29
CA VAL A 67 5.45 4.90 -12.30
C VAL A 67 5.63 6.28 -11.68
N GLY A 68 4.62 6.76 -10.95
CA GLY A 68 4.71 7.98 -10.14
C GLY A 68 4.84 9.24 -10.99
N GLU A 69 5.71 10.16 -10.54
CA GLU A 69 5.94 11.46 -11.17
C GLU A 69 6.47 11.32 -12.60
N LYS A 70 7.25 10.26 -12.89
CA LYS A 70 7.74 10.00 -14.24
C LYS A 70 6.58 9.66 -15.18
N ALA A 71 5.67 8.79 -14.74
CA ALA A 71 4.47 8.43 -15.50
C ALA A 71 3.51 9.62 -15.67
N GLN A 72 3.30 10.40 -14.60
CA GLN A 72 2.45 11.59 -14.66
C GLN A 72 2.93 12.60 -15.74
N LYS A 73 4.24 12.81 -15.86
CA LYS A 73 4.81 13.67 -16.92
C LYS A 73 4.55 13.15 -18.34
N MET A 74 4.40 11.83 -18.51
CA MET A 74 4.07 11.23 -19.81
C MET A 74 2.64 11.55 -20.26
N MET A 75 1.75 11.95 -19.35
CA MET A 75 0.39 12.36 -19.71
C MET A 75 0.37 13.53 -20.70
N GLN A 76 1.35 14.43 -20.61
CA GLN A 76 1.47 15.56 -21.54
C GLN A 76 2.11 15.18 -22.88
N LYS A 77 2.88 14.08 -22.93
CA LYS A 77 3.66 13.68 -24.12
C LYS A 77 3.00 12.57 -24.92
N ASN A 78 2.50 11.54 -24.24
CA ASN A 78 1.86 10.38 -24.85
C ASN A 78 0.76 9.84 -23.90
N PRO A 79 -0.39 10.52 -23.79
CA PRO A 79 -1.45 10.17 -22.84
C PRO A 79 -2.01 8.77 -23.06
N LYS A 80 -1.99 8.25 -24.29
CA LYS A 80 -2.51 6.91 -24.64
C LYS A 80 -1.77 5.77 -23.94
N MET A 81 -0.55 6.02 -23.46
CA MET A 81 0.26 5.02 -22.79
C MET A 81 0.18 5.11 -21.26
N VAL A 82 -0.61 6.04 -20.72
CA VAL A 82 -0.67 6.32 -19.29
C VAL A 82 -2.01 5.86 -18.72
N VAL A 83 -1.94 5.02 -17.70
CA VAL A 83 -3.08 4.59 -16.89
C VAL A 83 -3.09 5.38 -15.58
N TYR A 84 -4.26 5.90 -15.21
CA TYR A 84 -4.54 6.62 -13.97
C TYR A 84 -5.98 6.32 -13.53
N ASP A 85 -6.37 6.76 -12.33
CA ASP A 85 -7.68 6.49 -11.72
C ASP A 85 -8.03 5.00 -11.56
N ALA A 86 -7.04 4.11 -11.67
CA ALA A 86 -7.22 2.67 -11.62
C ALA A 86 -7.97 2.20 -10.36
N LYS A 87 -7.79 2.89 -9.23
CA LYS A 87 -8.51 2.60 -7.98
C LYS A 87 -10.04 2.60 -8.15
N ARG A 88 -10.58 3.48 -9.01
CA ARG A 88 -12.02 3.54 -9.30
C ARG A 88 -12.51 2.36 -10.12
N MET A 89 -11.63 1.76 -10.92
CA MET A 89 -11.96 0.68 -11.83
C MET A 89 -11.86 -0.71 -11.20
N ILE A 90 -11.12 -0.84 -10.10
CA ILE A 90 -10.96 -2.13 -9.40
C ILE A 90 -12.32 -2.62 -8.90
N GLY A 91 -12.66 -3.86 -9.26
CA GLY A 91 -13.91 -4.51 -8.87
C GLY A 91 -15.11 -4.14 -9.74
N LEU A 92 -14.93 -3.30 -10.77
CA LEU A 92 -15.97 -3.02 -11.76
C LEU A 92 -15.93 -4.04 -12.90
N ASN A 93 -17.11 -4.37 -13.42
CA ASN A 93 -17.23 -5.11 -14.68
C ASN A 93 -16.92 -4.17 -15.86
N TYR A 94 -16.53 -4.75 -16.99
CA TYR A 94 -16.20 -3.97 -18.20
C TYR A 94 -17.38 -3.14 -18.73
N ASP A 95 -18.59 -3.64 -18.56
CA ASP A 95 -19.84 -3.01 -18.96
C ASP A 95 -20.42 -2.05 -17.90
N HIS A 96 -19.69 -1.80 -16.80
CA HIS A 96 -20.12 -0.87 -15.77
C HIS A 96 -20.17 0.57 -16.33
N SER A 97 -21.36 1.18 -16.34
CA SER A 97 -21.52 2.57 -16.75
C SER A 97 -21.03 3.51 -15.64
N THR A 98 -20.03 4.33 -15.96
CA THR A 98 -19.54 5.44 -15.11
C THR A 98 -20.38 6.69 -15.26
#